data_AF-A0A2T6II81-F1
#
_entry.id   AF-A0A2T6II81-F1
#
_cell.length_a   1.000
_cell.length_b   1.000
_cell.length_c   1.000
_cell.angle_alpha   90.00
_cell.angle_beta   90.00
_cell.angle_gamma   90.00
#
_symmetry.space_group_name_H-M   'P 1'
#
loop_
_entity.id
_entity.type
_entity.pdbx_description
1 polymer ?
#
loop_
_entity_poly.entity_id
_entity_poly.type
_entity_poly.pdbx_seq_one_letter_code
_entity_poly.pdbx_strand_id
1 'polypeptide(L)'
;QWRDGVPDGWGVQSWTQENSAERCAESDEDVADGQLRLNRYEGWFKNGVREGFGIFWYASGSRYEGYWRSSKKHGRAQYVNEAGCVHE
;
A
#
# COMPACT_ATOMS: atom_id res chain seq x y z
N GLN A 1 -1.71 -8.75 14.25
CA GLN A 1 -1.69 -10.05 14.96
C GLN A 1 -1.36 -11.13 13.93
N TRP A 2 -0.72 -12.23 14.34
CA TRP A 2 -0.32 -13.33 13.45
C TRP A 2 -0.85 -14.64 14.05
N ARG A 3 -1.49 -15.49 13.23
CA ARG A 3 -1.94 -16.83 13.62
C ARG A 3 -1.24 -17.83 12.70
N ASP A 4 -0.59 -18.85 13.26
CA ASP A 4 0.11 -19.90 12.49
C ASP A 4 1.13 -19.35 11.47
N GLY A 5 1.79 -18.23 11.79
CA GLY A 5 2.74 -17.57 10.90
C GLY A 5 2.13 -16.77 9.75
N VAL A 6 0.80 -16.69 9.67
CA VAL A 6 0.10 -15.84 8.69
C VAL A 6 -0.54 -14.61 9.35
N PRO A 7 -0.58 -13.46 8.67
CA PRO A 7 -1.32 -12.30 9.14
C PRO A 7 -2.80 -12.63 9.38
N ASP A 8 -3.29 -12.44 10.61
CA ASP A 8 -4.69 -12.65 10.98
C ASP A 8 -5.09 -11.61 12.03
N GLY A 9 -5.98 -10.70 11.66
CA GLY A 9 -6.29 -9.48 12.40
C GLY A 9 -5.67 -8.21 11.80
N TRP A 10 -5.69 -7.10 12.53
CA TRP A 10 -5.08 -5.84 12.08
C TRP A 10 -3.56 -5.95 11.95
N GLY A 11 -3.00 -5.34 10.90
CA GLY A 11 -1.56 -5.31 10.66
C GLY A 11 -1.14 -4.34 9.56
N VAL A 12 0.18 -4.25 9.37
CA VAL A 12 0.82 -3.45 8.32
C VAL A 12 1.68 -4.37 7.47
N GLN A 13 1.59 -4.24 6.14
CA GLN A 13 2.44 -4.96 5.19
C GLN A 13 2.96 -3.98 4.14
N SER A 14 4.27 -4.00 3.90
CA SER A 14 4.92 -3.15 2.89
C SER A 14 5.61 -4.01 1.84
N TRP A 15 5.56 -3.58 0.59
CA TRP A 15 6.20 -4.23 -0.54
C TRP A 15 7.10 -3.23 -1.27
N THR A 16 8.35 -3.63 -1.48
CA THR A 16 9.21 -3.08 -2.52
C THR A 16 8.64 -3.53 -3.86
N GLN A 17 8.51 -2.63 -4.84
CA GLN A 17 8.26 -3.08 -6.21
C GLN A 17 9.55 -3.71 -6.72
N GLU A 18 9.57 -5.02 -6.96
CA GLU A 18 10.68 -5.74 -7.63
C GLU A 18 10.70 -5.48 -9.15
N ASN A 19 10.20 -4.34 -9.62
CA ASN A 19 10.33 -4.00 -11.03
C ASN A 19 10.47 -2.49 -11.24
N SER A 20 11.56 -2.13 -11.92
CA SER A 20 12.01 -0.80 -12.36
C SER A 20 12.70 0.13 -11.34
N ALA A 21 13.79 -0.32 -10.73
CA ALA A 21 14.96 0.56 -10.55
C ALA A 21 16.27 -0.25 -10.54
N GLU A 22 16.42 -1.14 -11.52
CA GLU A 22 17.72 -1.31 -12.18
C GLU A 22 17.99 -0.06 -13.05
N ARG A 23 17.92 1.12 -12.43
CA ARG A 23 18.54 2.32 -12.99
C ARG A 23 19.60 2.66 -11.98
N CYS A 24 20.83 2.30 -12.36
CA CYS A 24 22.05 2.74 -11.73
C CYS A 24 21.84 4.13 -11.15
N ALA A 25 22.03 4.27 -9.84
CA ALA A 25 22.17 5.56 -9.20
C ALA A 25 23.46 6.19 -9.75
N GLU A 26 23.35 6.81 -10.92
CA GLU A 26 24.32 7.77 -11.40
C GLU A 26 23.56 9.05 -11.72
N SER A 27 24.02 10.12 -11.08
CA SER A 27 23.57 11.51 -11.16
C SER A 27 22.51 11.90 -10.12
N ASP A 28 23.01 12.25 -8.93
CA ASP A 28 22.69 13.51 -8.24
C ASP A 28 22.06 14.51 -9.22
N GLU A 29 20.83 15.00 -9.06
CA GLU A 29 20.55 16.29 -8.42
C GLU A 29 19.02 16.59 -8.46
N ASP A 30 18.15 15.69 -7.99
CA ASP A 30 16.72 16.00 -7.79
C ASP A 30 16.07 15.10 -6.70
N VAL A 31 16.68 15.11 -5.51
CA VAL A 31 16.12 14.46 -4.31
C VAL A 31 15.30 15.49 -3.54
N ALA A 32 14.08 15.73 -3.99
CA ALA A 32 13.04 16.23 -3.10
C ALA A 32 12.68 15.11 -2.11
N ASP A 33 13.36 15.09 -0.95
CA ASP A 33 13.17 14.19 0.20
C ASP A 33 13.19 12.70 -0.15
N GLY A 34 14.36 12.06 0.00
CA GLY A 34 14.67 10.69 -0.40
C GLY A 34 13.93 9.58 0.36
N GLN A 35 12.60 9.58 0.29
CA GLN A 35 11.76 8.47 0.73
C GLN A 35 11.53 7.52 -0.45
N LEU A 36 12.16 6.35 -0.39
CA LEU A 36 11.76 5.20 -1.19
C LEU A 36 10.24 5.02 -1.05
N ARG A 37 9.48 5.34 -2.09
CA ARG A 37 8.02 5.17 -2.06
C ARG A 37 7.70 3.69 -2.25
N LEU A 38 7.35 3.02 -1.17
CA LEU A 38 6.96 1.62 -1.14
C LEU A 38 5.44 1.50 -1.21
N ASN A 39 4.94 0.39 -1.77
CA ASN A 39 3.54 0.04 -1.58
C ASN A 39 3.35 -0.37 -0.11
N ARG A 40 2.37 0.21 0.59
CA ARG A 40 2.07 -0.11 1.99
C ARG A 40 0.59 -0.40 2.13
N TYR A 41 0.25 -1.39 2.92
CA TYR A 41 -1.11 -1.69 3.34
C TYR A 41 -1.18 -1.67 4.86
N GLU A 42 -2.21 -1.06 5.41
CA GLU A 42 -2.54 -1.06 6.82
C GLU A 42 -4.02 -1.37 6.96
N GLY A 43 -4.34 -2.49 7.61
CA GLY A 43 -5.71 -2.89 7.72
C GLY A 43 -5.88 -4.28 8.25
N TRP A 44 -7.10 -4.79 8.11
CA TRP A 44 -7.43 -6.13 8.53
C TRP A 44 -6.90 -7.19 7.56
N PHE A 45 -6.46 -8.29 8.14
CA PHE A 45 -6.07 -9.52 7.47
C PHE A 45 -6.89 -10.69 8.00
N LYS A 46 -7.09 -11.70 7.17
CA LYS A 46 -7.68 -12.98 7.55
C LYS A 46 -6.97 -14.06 6.77
N ASN A 47 -6.46 -15.09 7.43
CA ASN A 47 -5.72 -16.19 6.77
C ASN A 47 -4.59 -15.69 5.82
N GLY A 48 -3.90 -14.63 6.20
CA GLY A 48 -2.79 -14.04 5.43
C GLY A 48 -3.18 -13.18 4.22
N VAL A 49 -4.47 -13.00 3.94
CA VAL A 49 -4.97 -12.12 2.87
C VAL A 49 -5.62 -10.87 3.44
N ARG A 50 -5.65 -9.78 2.67
CA ARG A 50 -6.32 -8.53 3.07
C ARG A 50 -7.83 -8.75 3.06
N GLU A 51 -8.48 -8.41 4.17
CA GLU A 51 -9.89 -8.69 4.40
C GLU A 51 -10.46 -7.62 5.33
N GLY A 52 -11.67 -7.11 5.13
CA GLY A 52 -12.23 -6.04 5.95
C GLY A 52 -11.71 -4.65 5.56
N PHE A 53 -11.77 -3.68 6.47
CA PHE A 53 -11.33 -2.31 6.18
C PHE A 53 -9.80 -2.19 6.17
N GLY A 54 -9.26 -1.40 5.24
CA GLY A 54 -7.84 -1.10 5.19
C GLY A 54 -7.48 0.03 4.22
N ILE A 55 -6.33 0.63 4.49
CA ILE A 55 -5.72 1.70 3.72
C ILE A 55 -4.52 1.15 2.97
N PHE A 56 -4.42 1.46 1.68
CA PHE A 56 -3.32 1.08 0.81
C PHE A 56 -2.69 2.33 0.22
N TRP A 57 -1.42 2.55 0.51
CA TRP A 57 -0.58 3.59 -0.10
C TRP A 57 0.16 2.98 -1.27
N TYR A 58 0.02 3.62 -2.42
CA TYR A 58 0.75 3.30 -3.63
C TYR A 58 2.11 4.00 -3.63
N ALA A 59 3.11 3.31 -4.17
CA ALA A 59 4.43 3.89 -4.43
C ALA A 59 4.37 5.14 -5.33
N SER A 60 3.32 5.29 -6.16
CA SER A 60 3.10 6.54 -6.90
C SER A 60 2.89 7.73 -5.97
N GLY A 61 2.20 7.53 -4.85
CA GLY A 61 1.78 8.59 -3.92
C GLY A 61 0.26 8.67 -3.75
N SER A 62 -0.49 7.92 -4.55
CA SER A 62 -1.93 7.74 -4.33
C SER A 62 -2.21 6.89 -3.09
N ARG A 63 -3.39 7.03 -2.49
CA ARG A 63 -3.89 6.12 -1.45
C ARG A 63 -5.31 5.64 -1.74
N TYR A 64 -5.61 4.43 -1.34
CA TYR A 64 -6.94 3.84 -1.37
C TYR A 64 -7.35 3.50 0.06
N GLU A 65 -8.51 3.94 0.49
CA GLU A 65 -9.07 3.69 1.80
C GLU A 65 -10.44 3.05 1.63
N GLY A 66 -10.59 1.78 2.00
CA GLY A 66 -11.87 1.09 1.78
C GLY A 66 -11.87 -0.35 2.25
N TYR A 67 -12.92 -1.07 1.88
CA TYR A 67 -13.04 -2.47 2.23
C TYR A 67 -12.26 -3.37 1.25
N TRP A 68 -11.82 -4.50 1.78
CA TRP A 68 -11.07 -5.55 1.11
C TRP A 68 -11.78 -6.87 1.35
N ARG A 69 -11.80 -7.72 0.33
CA ARG A 69 -12.31 -9.07 0.40
C ARG A 69 -11.38 -9.98 -0.39
N SER A 70 -10.71 -10.91 0.28
CA SER A 70 -9.77 -11.84 -0.34
C SER A 70 -8.73 -11.13 -1.22
N SER A 71 -8.05 -10.12 -0.65
CA SER A 71 -7.03 -9.28 -1.30
C SER A 71 -7.49 -8.38 -2.46
N LYS A 72 -8.80 -8.33 -2.74
CA LYS A 72 -9.41 -7.44 -3.74
C LYS A 72 -10.14 -6.28 -3.07
N LYS A 73 -10.08 -5.10 -3.71
CA LYS A 73 -10.87 -3.92 -3.34
C LYS A 73 -12.37 -4.27 -3.39
N HIS A 74 -13.13 -3.88 -2.37
CA HIS A 74 -14.54 -4.20 -2.24
C HIS A 74 -15.30 -3.07 -1.53
N GLY A 75 -16.60 -2.96 -1.79
CA GLY A 75 -17.47 -1.96 -1.15
C GLY A 75 -17.15 -0.53 -1.56
N ARG A 76 -17.63 0.42 -0.74
CA ARG A 76 -17.32 1.85 -0.89
C ARG A 76 -15.90 2.12 -0.44
N ALA A 77 -15.21 3.00 -1.16
CA ALA A 77 -13.85 3.37 -0.87
C ALA A 77 -13.60 4.82 -1.25
N GLN A 78 -12.64 5.44 -0.56
CA GLN A 78 -12.08 6.71 -0.93
C GLN A 78 -10.74 6.48 -1.64
N TYR A 79 -10.61 6.98 -2.85
CA TYR A 79 -9.35 7.05 -3.58
C TYR A 79 -8.83 8.47 -3.53
N VAL A 80 -7.61 8.64 -3.05
CA VAL A 80 -6.91 9.92 -3.07
C VAL A 80 -5.76 9.81 -4.05
N ASN A 81 -5.72 10.71 -5.03
CA ASN A 81 -4.63 10.76 -5.99
C ASN A 81 -3.38 11.44 -5.39
N GLU A 82 -2.28 11.46 -6.14
CA GLU A 82 -1.01 12.09 -5.73
C GLU A 82 -1.14 13.60 -5.42
N ALA A 83 -2.14 14.26 -6.02
CA ALA A 83 -2.44 15.68 -5.79
C ALA A 83 -3.29 15.93 -4.53
N GLY A 84 -3.71 14.88 -3.81
CA GLY A 84 -4.55 14.98 -2.62
C GLY A 84 -6.05 15.10 -2.90
N CYS A 85 -6.48 15.03 -4.17
CA CYS A 85 -7.91 15.05 -4.50
C CYS A 85 -8.57 13.72 -4.14
N VAL A 86 -9.73 13.79 -3.48
CA VAL A 86 -10.50 12.61 -3.03
C VAL A 86 -11.60 12.27 -4.04
N HIS A 87 -11.74 10.98 -4.32
CA HIS A 87 -12.76 10.35 -5.16
C HIS A 87 -13.46 9.23 -4.35
N GLU A 88 -14.78 9.08 -4.46
CA GLU A 88 -15.60 8.12 -3.70
C GLU A 88 -16.28 7.03 -4.55
#